data_AF-A0A1R1PJ43-F1
#
_entry.id   AF-A0A1R1PJ43-F1
#
_cell.length_a   1.000
_cell.length_b   1.000
_cell.length_c   1.000
_cell.angle_alpha   90.00
_cell.angle_beta   90.00
_cell.angle_gamma   90.00
#
_symmetry.space_group_name_H-M   'P 1'
#
loop_
_entity.id
_entity.type
_entity.pdbx_description
1 polymer ?
#
loop_
_entity_poly.entity_id
_entity_poly.type
_entity_poly.pdbx_seq_one_letter_code
_entity_poly.pdbx_strand_id
1 'polypeptide(L)'
;MLFGVPANIIKDKEGKAADDLEGPVVQAVKHIKNKWPGLHVACDVCLCEYTSHGHCGILYADGTINNEASVKRLAQVAVTYAEAGADCVAPSDMMDGRILAIKNALLEKGLSNKVSIMAYSAKFSSSFYGPFR
;
A
#
# COMPACT_ATOMS: atom_id res chain seq x y z
N MET A 1 12.95 -1.10 1.48
CA MET A 1 11.54 -0.65 1.40
C MET A 1 11.27 -0.28 -0.04
N LEU A 2 10.14 -0.69 -0.60
CA LEU A 2 9.77 -0.48 -1.99
C LEU A 2 8.68 0.60 -2.10
N PHE A 3 8.84 1.47 -3.09
CA PHE A 3 7.86 2.47 -3.52
C PHE A 3 7.60 2.24 -5.00
N GLY A 4 6.33 2.05 -5.37
CA GLY A 4 5.94 1.82 -6.75
C GLY A 4 5.83 3.12 -7.53
N VAL A 5 6.53 3.21 -8.66
CA VAL A 5 6.39 4.33 -9.60
C VAL A 5 5.76 3.81 -10.88
N PRO A 6 4.42 3.86 -11.03
CA PRO A 6 3.76 3.29 -12.18
C PRO A 6 3.78 4.30 -13.34
N ALA A 7 4.79 4.20 -14.20
CA ALA A 7 5.05 5.17 -15.27
C ALA A 7 4.02 5.14 -16.42
N ASN A 8 3.50 3.95 -16.75
CA ASN A 8 2.67 3.72 -17.94
C ASN A 8 1.31 3.11 -17.59
N ILE A 9 0.62 3.66 -16.59
CA ILE A 9 -0.71 3.21 -16.18
C ILE A 9 -1.74 4.33 -16.31
N ILE A 10 -3.01 3.94 -16.40
CA ILE A 10 -4.12 4.84 -16.18
C ILE A 10 -4.38 4.91 -14.68
N LYS A 11 -4.20 6.09 -14.09
CA LYS A 11 -4.59 6.36 -12.70
C LYS A 11 -6.10 6.60 -12.63
N ASP A 12 -6.77 6.02 -11.64
CA ASP A 12 -8.21 6.16 -11.44
C ASP A 12 -8.55 6.69 -10.02
N LYS A 13 -9.84 6.86 -9.69
CA LYS A 13 -10.25 7.43 -8.39
C LYS A 13 -10.10 6.47 -7.21
N GLU A 14 -9.87 5.18 -7.47
CA GLU A 14 -9.84 4.11 -6.47
C GLU A 14 -8.43 3.50 -6.32
N GLY A 15 -7.49 3.91 -7.17
CA GLY A 15 -6.14 3.38 -7.21
C GLY A 15 -6.10 1.90 -7.57
N LYS A 16 -6.89 1.43 -8.54
CA LYS A 16 -7.00 -0.01 -8.87
C LYS A 16 -5.66 -0.64 -9.24
N ALA A 17 -4.74 0.12 -9.82
CA ALA A 17 -3.41 -0.37 -10.18
C ALA A 17 -2.47 -0.60 -8.99
N ALA A 18 -2.84 -0.19 -7.77
CA ALA A 18 -1.98 -0.33 -6.59
C ALA A 18 -1.65 -1.80 -6.27
N ASP A 19 -2.53 -2.73 -6.58
CA ASP A 19 -2.38 -4.16 -6.38
C ASP A 19 -2.42 -4.96 -7.69
N ASP A 20 -2.06 -4.32 -8.80
CA ASP A 20 -1.84 -5.03 -10.05
C ASP A 20 -0.73 -6.06 -9.88
N LEU A 21 -0.99 -7.31 -10.28
CA LEU A 21 -0.03 -8.40 -10.20
C LEU A 21 1.18 -8.18 -11.11
N GLU A 22 0.99 -7.41 -12.18
CA GLU A 22 2.05 -6.96 -13.09
C GLU A 22 2.57 -5.56 -12.73
N GLY A 23 2.06 -4.98 -11.65
CA GLY A 23 2.49 -3.70 -11.10
C GLY A 23 3.92 -3.73 -10.56
N PRO A 24 4.57 -2.56 -10.46
CA PRO A 24 5.99 -2.45 -10.15
C PRO A 24 6.35 -3.04 -8.77
N VAL A 25 5.50 -2.85 -7.75
CA VAL A 25 5.77 -3.36 -6.40
C VAL A 25 5.69 -4.88 -6.37
N VAL A 26 4.61 -5.47 -6.91
CA VAL A 26 4.43 -6.93 -6.91
C VAL A 26 5.55 -7.64 -7.66
N GLN A 27 5.89 -7.13 -8.85
CA GLN A 27 6.98 -7.69 -9.66
C GLN A 27 8.33 -7.54 -8.97
N ALA A 28 8.60 -6.39 -8.33
CA ALA A 28 9.83 -6.18 -7.57
C ALA A 28 9.94 -7.12 -6.36
N VAL A 29 8.86 -7.32 -5.59
CA VAL A 29 8.83 -8.29 -4.48
C VAL A 29 9.17 -9.69 -4.97
N LYS A 30 8.44 -10.19 -5.97
CA LYS A 30 8.68 -11.54 -6.54
C LYS A 30 10.12 -11.69 -7.02
N HIS A 31 10.63 -10.70 -7.76
CA HIS A 31 11.99 -10.71 -8.27
C HIS A 31 13.04 -10.76 -7.15
N ILE A 32 12.88 -9.90 -6.13
CA ILE A 32 13.80 -9.83 -5.01
C ILE A 32 13.76 -11.13 -4.20
N LYS A 33 12.58 -11.66 -3.86
CA LYS A 33 12.46 -12.89 -3.07
C LYS A 33 12.98 -14.11 -3.83
N ASN A 34 12.85 -14.15 -5.15
CA ASN A 34 13.43 -15.21 -5.98
C ASN A 34 14.96 -15.16 -6.00
N LYS A 35 15.56 -13.97 -6.08
CA LYS A 35 17.01 -13.81 -6.22
C LYS A 35 17.76 -13.76 -4.88
N TRP A 36 17.11 -13.23 -3.86
CA TRP A 36 17.64 -13.03 -2.51
C TRP A 36 16.57 -13.37 -1.45
N PRO A 37 16.26 -14.66 -1.23
CA PRO A 37 15.16 -15.07 -0.35
C PRO A 37 15.34 -14.60 1.11
N GLY A 38 16.59 -14.42 1.56
CA GLY A 38 16.91 -13.92 2.90
C GLY A 38 16.84 -12.38 3.04
N LEU A 39 16.68 -11.63 1.95
CA LEU A 39 16.53 -10.18 2.04
C LEU A 39 15.13 -9.83 2.54
N HIS A 40 15.06 -8.95 3.54
CA HIS A 40 13.80 -8.47 4.10
C HIS A 40 13.19 -7.39 3.20
N VAL A 41 11.96 -7.62 2.73
CA VAL A 41 11.25 -6.75 1.81
C VAL A 41 10.05 -6.11 2.50
N ALA A 42 10.15 -4.80 2.72
CA ALA A 42 9.03 -3.97 3.15
C ALA A 42 8.43 -3.22 1.95
N CYS A 43 7.10 -3.16 1.85
CA CYS A 43 6.38 -2.42 0.81
C CYS A 43 5.55 -1.30 1.42
N ASP A 44 5.62 -0.10 0.86
CA ASP A 44 4.68 0.97 1.19
C ASP A 44 3.27 0.58 0.75
N VAL A 45 2.27 0.83 1.60
CA VAL A 45 0.85 0.63 1.27
C VAL A 45 0.18 2.00 1.27
N CYS A 46 -0.08 2.52 0.08
CA CYS A 46 -0.77 3.79 -0.15
C CYS A 46 -1.46 3.82 -1.53
N LEU A 47 -2.38 4.76 -1.73
CA LEU A 47 -3.07 4.94 -3.01
C LEU A 47 -2.61 6.20 -3.77
N CYS A 48 -1.78 7.07 -3.18
CA CYS A 48 -1.44 8.37 -3.78
C CYS A 48 -0.74 8.24 -5.15
N GLU A 49 0.11 7.25 -5.32
CA GLU A 49 0.84 7.01 -6.57
C GLU A 49 -0.08 6.50 -7.68
N TYR A 50 -1.21 5.90 -7.33
CA TYR A 50 -2.11 5.19 -8.26
C TYR A 50 -3.43 5.92 -8.49
N THR A 51 -3.76 6.91 -7.67
CA THR A 51 -4.99 7.68 -7.83
C THR A 51 -4.84 8.86 -8.77
N SER A 52 -5.90 9.21 -9.50
CA SER A 52 -5.89 10.34 -10.43
C SER A 52 -5.82 11.70 -9.73
N HIS A 53 -6.20 11.76 -8.45
CA HIS A 53 -6.18 12.97 -7.62
C HIS A 53 -4.98 13.07 -6.67
N GLY A 54 -4.15 12.02 -6.57
CA GLY A 54 -2.93 12.04 -5.74
C GLY A 54 -3.13 11.97 -4.22
N HIS A 55 -4.37 12.00 -3.72
CA HIS A 55 -4.66 11.71 -2.31
C HIS A 55 -4.41 10.23 -1.95
N CYS A 56 -4.06 9.99 -0.68
CA CYS A 56 -3.73 8.66 -0.14
C CYS A 56 -4.92 7.68 -0.04
N GLY A 57 -6.15 8.15 -0.33
CA GLY A 57 -7.39 7.44 -0.11
C GLY A 57 -8.43 7.76 -1.18
N ILE A 58 -9.57 7.07 -1.12
CA ILE A 58 -10.74 7.29 -1.97
C ILE A 58 -11.49 8.54 -1.49
N LEU A 59 -11.95 9.37 -2.42
CA LEU A 59 -12.69 10.60 -2.12
C LEU A 59 -14.21 10.41 -2.25
N TYR A 60 -14.97 11.11 -1.41
CA TYR A 60 -16.38 11.40 -1.66
C TYR A 60 -16.54 12.40 -2.80
N ALA A 61 -17.79 12.60 -3.26
CA ALA A 61 -18.09 13.56 -4.33
C ALA A 61 -17.75 15.01 -3.97
N ASP A 62 -17.74 15.36 -2.69
CA ASP A 62 -17.37 16.68 -2.17
C ASP A 62 -15.85 16.88 -2.01
N GLY A 63 -15.05 15.87 -2.37
CA GLY A 63 -13.58 15.91 -2.28
C GLY A 63 -13.01 15.56 -0.90
N THR A 64 -13.85 15.27 0.09
CA THR A 64 -13.38 14.77 1.39
C THR A 64 -12.98 13.29 1.32
N ILE A 65 -12.13 12.85 2.24
CA ILE A 65 -11.66 11.46 2.29
C ILE A 65 -12.77 10.53 2.78
N ASN A 66 -13.10 9.51 1.99
CA ASN A 66 -13.92 8.39 2.42
C ASN A 66 -13.05 7.37 3.17
N ASN A 67 -12.95 7.53 4.50
CA ASN A 67 -12.08 6.70 5.33
C ASN A 67 -12.43 5.21 5.25
N GLU A 68 -13.71 4.85 5.31
CA GLU A 68 -14.16 3.45 5.28
C GLU A 68 -13.78 2.75 3.96
N ALA A 69 -14.08 3.39 2.83
CA ALA A 69 -13.73 2.84 1.52
C ALA A 69 -12.20 2.77 1.34
N SER A 70 -11.47 3.79 1.81
CA SER A 70 -10.00 3.83 1.76
C SER A 70 -9.38 2.69 2.54
N VAL A 71 -9.81 2.49 3.79
CA VAL A 71 -9.30 1.43 4.68
C VAL A 71 -9.52 0.04 4.08
N LYS A 72 -10.71 -0.20 3.52
CA LYS A 72 -11.00 -1.47 2.82
C LYS A 72 -10.08 -1.69 1.62
N ARG A 73 -9.87 -0.65 0.82
CA ARG A 73 -9.01 -0.70 -0.36
C ARG A 73 -7.54 -0.93 0.02
N LEU A 74 -7.02 -0.23 1.03
CA LEU A 74 -5.65 -0.39 1.52
C LEU A 74 -5.39 -1.80 2.07
N ALA A 75 -6.38 -2.42 2.74
CA ALA A 75 -6.28 -3.79 3.21
C ALA A 75 -6.14 -4.80 2.05
N GLN A 76 -6.82 -4.58 0.92
CA GLN A 76 -6.66 -5.40 -0.28
C GLN A 76 -5.24 -5.28 -0.86
N VAL A 77 -4.73 -4.05 -0.98
CA VAL A 77 -3.36 -3.80 -1.45
C VAL A 77 -2.32 -4.49 -0.56
N ALA A 78 -2.47 -4.35 0.76
CA ALA A 78 -1.58 -4.98 1.72
C ALA A 78 -1.59 -6.52 1.59
N VAL A 79 -2.76 -7.13 1.42
CA VAL A 79 -2.88 -8.58 1.18
C VAL A 79 -2.16 -8.99 -0.10
N THR A 80 -2.35 -8.26 -1.21
CA THR A 80 -1.68 -8.60 -2.47
C THR A 80 -0.16 -8.53 -2.35
N TYR A 81 0.39 -7.52 -1.67
CA TYR A 81 1.83 -7.45 -1.43
C TYR A 81 2.34 -8.58 -0.53
N ALA A 82 1.55 -8.95 0.49
CA ALA A 82 1.85 -10.09 1.35
C ALA A 82 1.82 -11.42 0.58
N GLU A 83 0.81 -11.65 -0.27
CA GLU A 83 0.71 -12.83 -1.15
C GLU A 83 1.85 -12.89 -2.18
N ALA A 84 2.37 -11.73 -2.62
CA ALA A 84 3.55 -11.64 -3.48
C ALA A 84 4.87 -12.03 -2.78
N GLY A 85 4.87 -12.09 -1.43
CA GLY A 85 6.04 -12.48 -0.63
C GLY A 85 6.70 -11.33 0.14
N ALA A 86 6.04 -10.18 0.31
CA ALA A 86 6.55 -9.12 1.16
C ALA A 86 6.62 -9.58 2.62
N ASP A 87 7.75 -9.32 3.28
CA ASP A 87 7.95 -9.65 4.69
C ASP A 87 7.28 -8.60 5.61
N CYS A 88 7.08 -7.39 5.09
CA CYS A 88 6.43 -6.30 5.81
C CYS A 88 5.58 -5.42 4.88
N VAL A 89 4.40 -5.03 5.36
CA VAL A 89 3.56 -4.00 4.76
C VAL A 89 3.58 -2.75 5.63
N ALA A 90 3.81 -1.59 5.01
CA ALA A 90 4.03 -0.33 5.71
C ALA A 90 3.00 0.72 5.28
N PRO A 91 1.79 0.73 5.89
CA PRO A 91 0.72 1.66 5.52
C PRO A 91 1.08 3.09 5.88
N SER A 92 1.22 3.94 4.86
CA SER A 92 1.63 5.35 4.99
C SER A 92 0.49 6.35 4.71
N ASP A 93 -0.73 5.85 4.54
CA ASP A 93 -1.94 6.58 4.18
C ASP A 93 -2.52 7.50 5.26
N MET A 94 -2.23 7.24 6.54
CA MET A 94 -2.76 7.96 7.71
C MET A 94 -4.28 7.87 7.94
N MET A 95 -4.97 6.88 7.36
CA MET A 95 -6.39 6.65 7.60
C MET A 95 -6.65 6.09 9.02
N ASP A 96 -7.80 6.43 9.59
CA ASP A 96 -8.19 5.91 10.89
C ASP A 96 -8.59 4.44 10.78
N GLY A 97 -8.08 3.60 11.67
CA GLY A 97 -8.42 2.17 11.73
C GLY A 97 -7.75 1.26 10.68
N ARG A 98 -6.93 1.79 9.75
CA ARG A 98 -6.31 0.96 8.69
C ARG A 98 -5.47 -0.21 9.21
N ILE A 99 -4.80 -0.05 10.36
CA ILE A 99 -3.96 -1.09 10.94
C ILE A 99 -4.79 -2.32 11.33
N LEU A 100 -5.95 -2.10 11.95
CA LEU A 100 -6.86 -3.18 12.32
C LEU A 100 -7.39 -3.90 11.08
N ALA A 101 -7.82 -3.14 10.07
CA ALA A 101 -8.33 -3.72 8.82
C ALA A 101 -7.27 -4.55 8.08
N ILE A 102 -6.05 -4.03 7.95
CA ILE A 102 -4.93 -4.78 7.34
C ILE A 102 -4.63 -6.04 8.17
N LYS A 103 -4.59 -5.95 9.51
CA LYS A 103 -4.32 -7.10 10.36
C LYS A 103 -5.38 -8.19 10.22
N ASN A 104 -6.65 -7.82 10.18
CA ASN A 104 -7.76 -8.75 9.99
C ASN A 104 -7.70 -9.41 8.60
N ALA A 105 -7.44 -8.64 7.54
CA ALA A 105 -7.32 -9.18 6.19
C ALA A 105 -6.14 -10.17 6.07
N LEU A 106 -4.99 -9.87 6.68
CA LEU A 106 -3.87 -10.82 6.75
C LEU A 106 -4.20 -12.07 7.58
N LEU A 107 -5.02 -11.93 8.63
CA LEU A 107 -5.48 -13.07 9.44
C LEU A 107 -6.38 -14.00 8.63
N GLU A 108 -7.37 -13.44 7.93
CA GLU A 108 -8.28 -14.18 7.05
C GLU A 108 -7.53 -14.96 5.96
N LYS A 109 -6.39 -14.44 5.51
CA LYS A 109 -5.52 -15.08 4.51
C LYS A 109 -4.48 -16.04 5.08
N GLY A 110 -4.41 -16.22 6.41
CA GLY A 110 -3.41 -17.07 7.04
C GLY A 110 -1.97 -16.54 6.93
N LEU A 111 -1.82 -15.21 6.78
CA LEU A 111 -0.55 -14.50 6.63
C LEU A 111 -0.16 -13.69 7.88
N SER A 112 -1.03 -13.63 8.89
CA SER A 112 -0.87 -12.78 10.08
C SER A 112 0.36 -13.06 10.95
N ASN A 113 0.94 -14.26 10.85
CA ASN A 113 2.16 -14.69 11.53
C ASN A 113 3.40 -14.69 10.62
N LYS A 114 3.24 -14.33 9.34
CA LYS A 114 4.32 -14.31 8.34
C LYS A 114 4.72 -12.90 7.93
N VAL A 115 3.79 -11.95 8.01
CA VAL A 115 3.97 -10.59 7.53
C VAL A 115 3.82 -9.59 8.66
N SER A 116 4.80 -8.70 8.80
CA SER A 116 4.79 -7.62 9.78
C SER A 116 4.03 -6.39 9.25
N ILE A 117 3.39 -5.64 10.14
CA ILE A 117 2.79 -4.34 9.80
C ILE A 117 3.64 -3.24 10.44
N MET A 118 4.29 -2.41 9.61
CA MET A 118 5.06 -1.25 10.06
C MET A 118 4.22 0.01 9.88
N ALA A 119 3.45 0.37 10.91
CA ALA A 119 2.58 1.53 10.86
C ALA A 119 3.39 2.83 10.76
N TYR A 120 3.09 3.66 9.77
CA TYR A 120 3.41 5.09 9.87
C TYR A 120 2.46 5.71 10.89
N SER A 121 2.77 5.56 12.17
CA SER A 121 1.89 6.01 13.25
C SER A 121 1.84 7.52 13.38
N ALA A 122 2.96 8.19 13.11
CA ALA A 122 3.10 9.64 13.16
C ALA A 122 3.74 10.16 11.86
N LYS A 123 2.92 10.38 10.83
CA LYS A 123 3.31 11.04 9.57
C LYS A 123 2.68 12.43 9.54
N PHE A 124 3.52 13.46 9.66
CA PHE A 124 3.09 14.85 9.73
C PHE A 124 2.80 15.44 8.35
N SER A 125 1.95 16.46 8.26
CA SER A 125 1.85 17.26 7.04
C SER A 125 3.04 18.22 6.97
N SER A 126 4.04 17.90 6.13
CA SER A 126 5.30 18.63 6.04
C SER A 126 5.65 19.04 4.61
N SER A 127 6.29 20.20 4.46
CA SER A 127 6.85 20.67 3.20
C SER A 127 8.10 19.89 2.75
N PHE A 128 8.71 19.10 3.64
CA PHE A 128 9.91 18.31 3.31
C PHE A 128 9.65 17.12 2.37
N TYR A 129 8.40 16.82 2.05
CA TYR A 129 8.05 15.78 1.07
C TYR A 129 8.29 16.19 -0.39
N GLY A 130 8.66 17.45 -0.66
CA GLY A 130 8.88 17.98 -2.00
C GLY A 130 9.74 17.09 -2.91
N PRO A 131 10.95 16.67 -2.51
CA PRO A 131 11.80 15.83 -3.35
C PRO A 131 11.32 14.39 -3.58
N PHE A 132 10.40 13.89 -2.73
CA PHE A 132 9.85 12.54 -2.87
C PHE A 132 8.66 12.50 -3.84
N ARG A 133 7.90 13.61 -3.93
CA ARG A 133 6.75 13.76 -4.83
C ARG A 133 7.21 14.02 -6.26
#